data_AF-A0A165XLY5-F1
#
_entry.id   AF-A0A165XLY5-F1
#
_cell.length_a   1.000
_cell.length_b   1.000
_cell.length_c   1.000
_cell.angle_alpha   90.00
_cell.angle_beta   90.00
_cell.angle_gamma   90.00
#
_symmetry.space_group_name_H-M   'P 1'
#
loop_
_entity.id
_entity.type
_entity.pdbx_description
1 polymer ?
#
loop_
_entity_poly.entity_id
_entity_poly.type
_entity_poly.pdbx_seq_one_letter_code
_entity_poly.pdbx_strand_id
1 'polypeptide(L)'
;MKHENKNLECCTDSKSYFRAPVAHKQRKRKACVVLPEAKCKLSGVTDFPPRPPRDELKRRIIRDFCNDLSAVNMIEAGCAVCGCLSRKADMEDLTEDLFDHNLLEDPTSRMTRRERRSAKDKIQELQGPIMDKSCTKVCVPCLTDLRRD
;
A
#
# COMPACT_ATOMS: atom_id res chain seq x y z
N MET A 1 -25.72 32.34 -6.91
CA MET A 1 -24.94 33.46 -7.49
C MET A 1 -23.46 33.09 -7.38
N LYS A 2 -22.63 33.32 -8.40
CA LYS A 2 -21.19 33.01 -8.36
C LYS A 2 -20.44 34.23 -7.81
N HIS A 3 -19.79 34.10 -6.66
CA HIS A 3 -19.16 35.22 -5.93
C HIS A 3 -17.64 35.35 -6.17
N GLU A 4 -17.08 34.48 -7.01
CA GLU A 4 -15.63 34.26 -7.23
C GLU A 4 -14.84 35.51 -7.69
N ASN A 5 -15.50 36.55 -8.22
CA ASN A 5 -14.85 37.75 -8.73
C ASN A 5 -15.01 39.00 -7.83
N LYS A 6 -15.67 38.89 -6.66
CA LYS A 6 -16.08 40.07 -5.88
C LYS A 6 -15.26 40.35 -4.61
N ASN A 7 -14.18 39.60 -4.37
CA ASN A 7 -13.21 39.83 -3.28
C ASN A 7 -13.88 40.16 -1.91
N LEU A 8 -14.95 39.41 -1.60
CA LEU A 8 -15.66 39.47 -0.34
C LEU A 8 -14.91 38.64 0.72
N GLU A 9 -15.04 38.98 2.00
CA GLU A 9 -14.33 38.30 3.10
C GLU A 9 -14.56 36.78 3.16
N CYS A 10 -15.67 36.26 2.63
CA CYS A 10 -15.94 34.82 2.58
C CYS A 10 -15.15 34.06 1.49
N CYS A 11 -14.44 34.77 0.61
CA CYS A 11 -13.68 34.20 -0.51
C CYS A 11 -12.15 34.37 -0.36
N THR A 12 -11.68 34.90 0.77
CA THR A 12 -10.26 35.22 0.99
C THR A 12 -9.39 33.98 1.23
N ASP A 13 -9.98 32.87 1.69
CA ASP A 13 -9.26 31.62 1.99
C ASP A 13 -9.39 30.52 0.91
N SER A 14 -10.01 30.80 -0.24
CA SER A 14 -10.07 29.83 -1.34
C SER A 14 -8.77 29.82 -2.14
N LYS A 15 -7.80 28.99 -1.71
CA LYS A 15 -6.60 28.71 -2.49
C LYS A 15 -6.94 27.79 -3.67
N SER A 16 -7.14 28.38 -4.84
CA SER A 16 -7.15 27.61 -6.09
C SER A 16 -5.71 27.26 -6.49
N TYR A 17 -5.39 25.97 -6.57
CA TYR A 17 -4.08 25.49 -6.98
C TYR A 17 -3.87 25.50 -8.50
N PHE A 18 -4.95 25.64 -9.26
CA PHE A 18 -4.90 25.74 -10.72
C PHE A 18 -4.94 27.21 -11.13
N ARG A 19 -3.76 27.80 -11.33
CA ARG A 19 -3.65 29.13 -11.90
C ARG A 19 -3.93 29.04 -13.40
N ALA A 20 -5.06 29.57 -13.86
CA ALA A 20 -5.31 29.73 -15.29
C ALA A 20 -4.21 30.64 -15.89
N PRO A 21 -3.49 30.23 -16.93
CA PRO A 21 -2.46 31.07 -17.53
C PRO A 21 -3.13 32.28 -18.20
N VAL A 22 -2.78 33.47 -17.72
CA VAL A 22 -3.15 34.73 -18.37
C VAL A 22 -2.46 34.78 -19.74
N ALA A 23 -3.20 35.15 -20.78
CA ALA A 23 -2.66 35.34 -22.12
C ALA A 23 -1.55 36.40 -22.12
N HIS A 24 -0.30 35.97 -22.03
CA HIS A 24 0.86 36.85 -22.08
C HIS A 24 1.20 37.19 -23.54
N LYS A 25 1.18 38.49 -23.86
CA LYS A 25 1.72 39.07 -25.09
C LYS A 25 3.13 38.51 -25.35
N GLN A 26 3.38 38.12 -26.60
CA GLN A 26 4.63 37.51 -27.06
C GLN A 26 5.85 38.39 -26.70
N ARG A 27 6.59 38.01 -25.66
CA ARG A 27 7.93 38.57 -25.37
C ARG A 27 8.96 37.84 -26.24
N LYS A 28 9.72 38.59 -27.05
CA LYS A 28 10.89 38.08 -27.78
C LYS A 28 11.84 37.38 -26.80
N ARG A 29 12.07 36.08 -26.99
CA ARG A 29 12.95 35.27 -26.14
C ARG A 29 14.41 35.66 -26.42
N LYS A 30 15.13 36.09 -25.40
CA LYS A 30 16.61 36.11 -25.42
C LYS A 30 17.10 34.66 -25.47
N ALA A 31 18.17 34.42 -26.22
CA ALA A 31 18.72 33.08 -26.46
C ALA A 31 18.99 32.35 -25.14
N CYS A 32 18.54 31.10 -25.07
CA CYS A 32 18.80 30.20 -23.96
C CYS A 32 20.28 29.81 -24.02
N VAL A 33 21.03 30.06 -22.94
CA VAL A 33 22.38 29.51 -22.78
C VAL A 33 22.20 28.01 -22.65
N VAL A 34 22.58 27.28 -23.70
CA VAL A 34 22.55 25.81 -23.74
C VAL A 34 23.60 25.32 -22.75
N LEU A 35 23.15 24.71 -21.65
CA LEU A 35 24.04 23.95 -20.76
C LEU A 35 24.61 22.77 -21.54
N PRO A 36 25.92 22.45 -21.39
CA PRO A 36 26.55 21.38 -22.13
C PRO A 36 25.84 20.05 -21.84
N GLU A 37 25.36 19.43 -22.91
CA GLU A 37 24.62 18.17 -22.91
C GLU A 37 25.43 17.09 -22.18
N ALA A 38 24.83 16.52 -21.12
CA ALA A 38 25.38 15.34 -20.48
C ALA A 38 25.37 14.18 -21.49
N LYS A 39 26.56 13.80 -21.98
CA LYS A 39 26.72 12.66 -22.90
C LYS A 39 26.37 11.36 -22.18
N CYS A 40 25.12 10.92 -22.28
CA CYS A 40 24.76 9.54 -22.03
C CYS A 40 25.46 8.67 -23.08
N LYS A 41 26.35 7.78 -22.63
CA LYS A 41 26.99 6.79 -23.50
C LYS A 41 25.92 5.80 -23.97
N LEU A 42 25.32 6.03 -25.14
CA LEU A 42 24.47 5.04 -25.80
C LEU A 42 25.35 3.86 -26.22
N SER A 43 25.37 2.81 -25.40
CA SER A 43 25.89 1.51 -25.81
C SER A 43 24.72 0.74 -26.45
N GLY A 44 24.73 0.67 -27.78
CA GLY A 44 23.71 0.00 -28.59
C GLY A 44 22.60 0.95 -29.03
N VAL A 45 22.54 1.22 -30.33
CA VAL A 45 21.40 1.90 -30.95
C VAL A 45 20.19 0.97 -30.86
N THR A 46 19.43 1.06 -29.78
CA THR A 46 18.07 0.53 -29.75
C THR A 46 17.20 1.55 -30.47
N ASP A 47 16.71 1.20 -31.67
CA ASP A 47 15.78 2.05 -32.41
C ASP A 47 14.65 2.51 -31.48
N PHE A 48 14.46 3.83 -31.37
CA PHE A 48 13.38 4.42 -30.60
C PHE A 48 12.34 5.03 -31.55
N PRO A 49 11.04 4.70 -31.41
CA PRO A 49 10.49 3.81 -30.39
C PRO A 49 10.89 2.35 -30.67
N PRO A 50 11.00 1.53 -29.61
CA PRO A 50 11.27 0.11 -29.77
C PRO A 50 10.22 -0.52 -30.68
N ARG A 51 10.64 -1.51 -31.46
CA ARG A 51 9.72 -2.30 -32.28
C ARG A 51 8.62 -2.90 -31.39
N PRO A 52 7.36 -2.96 -31.87
CA PRO A 52 6.28 -3.59 -31.10
C PRO A 52 6.64 -5.03 -30.70
N PRO A 53 6.21 -5.47 -29.50
CA PRO A 53 6.46 -6.84 -29.07
C PRO A 53 5.76 -7.86 -29.99
N ARG A 54 6.32 -9.07 -30.07
CA ARG A 54 5.70 -10.19 -30.79
C ARG A 54 4.33 -10.52 -30.18
N ASP A 55 3.39 -10.96 -30.98
CA ASP A 55 2.03 -11.25 -30.49
C ASP A 55 2.01 -12.38 -29.46
N GLU A 56 2.94 -13.33 -29.53
CA GLU A 56 3.14 -14.36 -28.51
C GLU A 56 3.45 -13.73 -27.14
N LEU A 57 4.38 -12.77 -27.10
CA LEU A 57 4.73 -12.06 -25.87
C LEU A 57 3.54 -11.27 -25.33
N LYS A 58 2.79 -10.56 -26.20
CA LYS A 58 1.57 -9.85 -25.80
C LYS A 58 0.56 -10.81 -25.16
N ARG A 59 0.28 -11.95 -25.80
CA ARG A 59 -0.68 -12.95 -25.28
C ARG A 59 -0.23 -13.54 -23.95
N ARG A 60 1.07 -13.81 -23.79
CA ARG A 60 1.63 -14.28 -22.52
C ARG A 60 1.46 -13.24 -21.42
N ILE A 61 1.83 -11.98 -21.66
CA ILE A 61 1.63 -10.89 -20.68
C ILE A 61 0.17 -10.80 -20.26
N ILE A 62 -0.76 -10.83 -21.21
CA ILE A 62 -2.21 -10.77 -20.91
C ILE A 62 -2.63 -11.98 -20.06
N ARG A 63 -2.20 -13.19 -20.43
CA ARG A 63 -2.55 -14.42 -19.70
C ARG A 63 -2.00 -14.40 -18.28
N ASP A 64 -0.73 -14.08 -18.12
CA ASP A 64 -0.05 -14.04 -16.82
C ASP A 64 -0.70 -12.99 -15.93
N PHE A 65 -1.00 -11.81 -16.47
CA PHE A 65 -1.75 -10.77 -15.75
C PHE A 65 -3.13 -11.23 -15.30
N CYS A 66 -3.90 -11.89 -16.17
CA CYS A 66 -5.21 -12.45 -15.80
C CYS A 66 -5.09 -13.55 -14.74
N ASN A 67 -4.03 -14.37 -14.78
CA ASN A 67 -3.79 -15.40 -13.78
C ASN A 67 -3.41 -14.78 -12.42
N ASP A 68 -2.57 -13.76 -12.40
CA ASP A 68 -2.16 -13.05 -11.19
C ASP A 68 -3.34 -12.33 -10.53
N LEU A 69 -4.26 -11.80 -11.35
CA LEU A 69 -5.51 -11.19 -10.88
C LEU A 69 -6.65 -12.17 -10.65
N SER A 70 -6.40 -13.49 -10.73
CA SER A 70 -7.42 -14.46 -10.37
C SER A 70 -7.76 -14.34 -8.89
N ALA A 71 -9.02 -14.61 -8.52
CA ALA A 71 -9.49 -14.46 -7.15
C ALA A 71 -8.63 -15.24 -6.14
N VAL A 72 -8.17 -16.43 -6.52
CA VAL A 72 -7.31 -17.28 -5.66
C VAL A 72 -6.01 -16.57 -5.28
N ASN A 73 -5.44 -15.77 -6.19
CA ASN A 73 -4.18 -15.06 -5.99
C ASN A 73 -4.34 -13.66 -5.35
N MET A 74 -5.58 -13.14 -5.32
CA MET A 74 -5.91 -11.83 -4.77
C MET A 74 -6.61 -11.87 -3.41
N ILE A 75 -7.26 -12.98 -3.05
CA ILE A 75 -8.00 -13.07 -1.79
C ILE A 75 -7.00 -12.96 -0.63
N GLU A 76 -7.26 -11.99 0.24
CA GLU A 76 -6.52 -11.78 1.48
C GLU A 76 -7.29 -12.38 2.65
N ALA A 77 -6.55 -12.75 3.70
CA ALA A 77 -7.10 -13.15 4.98
C ALA A 77 -6.30 -12.47 6.11
N GLY A 78 -6.94 -12.27 7.26
CA GLY A 78 -6.28 -11.76 8.46
C GLY A 78 -5.41 -12.83 9.10
N CYS A 79 -4.21 -12.44 9.53
CA CYS A 79 -3.36 -13.28 10.37
C CYS A 79 -3.88 -13.28 11.82
N ALA A 80 -4.05 -14.46 12.42
CA ALA A 80 -4.51 -14.59 13.80
C ALA A 80 -3.55 -14.00 14.85
N VAL A 81 -2.26 -13.86 14.53
CA VAL A 81 -1.24 -13.35 15.47
C VAL A 81 -1.14 -11.83 15.38
N CYS A 82 -0.83 -11.28 14.19
CA CYS A 82 -0.58 -9.85 14.03
C CYS A 82 -1.79 -9.04 13.55
N GLY A 83 -2.89 -9.68 13.14
CA GLY A 83 -4.07 -9.04 12.58
C GLY A 83 -3.88 -8.41 11.19
N CYS A 84 -2.67 -8.45 10.63
CA CYS A 84 -2.40 -7.93 9.29
C CYS A 84 -3.04 -8.81 8.21
N LEU A 85 -3.50 -8.17 7.13
CA LEU A 85 -3.93 -8.86 5.92
C LEU A 85 -2.72 -9.40 5.17
N SER A 86 -2.83 -10.62 4.66
CA SER A 86 -1.86 -11.24 3.76
C SER A 86 -2.59 -12.07 2.73
N ARG A 87 -1.95 -12.33 1.58
CA ARG A 87 -2.53 -13.20 0.56
C ARG A 87 -2.82 -14.56 1.18
N LYS A 88 -4.08 -15.00 1.08
CA LYS A 88 -4.54 -16.25 1.68
C LYS A 88 -3.75 -17.46 1.18
N ALA A 89 -3.27 -17.41 -0.07
CA ALA A 89 -2.45 -18.43 -0.70
C ALA A 89 -1.06 -18.60 -0.04
N ASP A 90 -0.54 -17.56 0.61
CA ASP A 90 0.77 -17.58 1.27
C ASP A 90 0.67 -17.90 2.77
N MET A 91 -0.51 -18.21 3.30
CA MET A 91 -0.75 -18.36 4.75
C MET A 91 -1.06 -19.81 5.14
N GLU A 92 -0.52 -20.25 6.27
CA GLU A 92 -0.79 -21.57 6.84
C GLU A 92 -2.07 -21.56 7.69
N ASP A 93 -2.72 -22.71 7.78
CA ASP A 93 -3.89 -22.89 8.66
C ASP A 93 -3.47 -22.94 10.13
N LEU A 94 -4.19 -22.17 10.96
CA LEU A 94 -3.98 -22.16 12.40
C LEU A 94 -4.42 -23.52 12.98
N THR A 95 -3.45 -24.26 13.52
CA THR A 95 -3.65 -25.54 14.22
C THR A 95 -2.93 -25.46 15.57
N GLU A 96 -3.37 -26.24 16.55
CA GLU A 96 -2.78 -26.22 17.91
C GLU A 96 -1.29 -26.61 17.92
N ASP A 97 -0.86 -27.41 16.94
CA ASP A 97 0.54 -27.88 16.84
C ASP A 97 1.41 -26.97 15.95
N LEU A 98 0.87 -25.86 15.44
CA LEU A 98 1.55 -25.02 14.45
C LEU A 98 2.77 -24.29 15.04
N PHE A 99 2.64 -23.87 16.30
CA PHE A 99 3.66 -23.26 17.16
C PHE A 99 3.15 -23.27 18.62
N ASP A 100 4.05 -23.06 19.60
CA ASP A 100 3.66 -23.00 21.00
C ASP A 100 2.85 -21.72 21.30
N HIS A 101 1.55 -21.88 21.56
CA HIS A 101 0.65 -20.76 21.88
C HIS A 101 1.04 -20.07 23.20
N ASN A 102 1.77 -20.72 24.11
CA ASN A 102 2.18 -20.12 25.38
C ASN A 102 3.13 -18.93 25.17
N LEU A 103 3.83 -18.87 24.03
CA LEU A 103 4.68 -17.74 23.64
C LEU A 103 3.91 -16.42 23.51
N LEU A 104 2.59 -16.52 23.30
CA LEU A 104 1.71 -15.37 23.14
C LEU A 104 0.92 -15.06 24.42
N GLU A 105 1.19 -15.74 25.53
CA GLU A 105 0.60 -15.39 26.82
C GLU A 105 1.24 -14.14 27.42
N ASP A 106 0.43 -13.29 28.06
CA ASP A 106 0.92 -12.16 28.86
C ASP A 106 0.73 -12.46 30.35
N PRO A 107 1.74 -13.08 31.02
CA PRO A 107 1.64 -13.42 32.43
C PRO A 107 1.60 -12.20 33.35
N THR A 108 2.06 -11.04 32.86
CA THR A 108 1.98 -9.79 33.63
C THR A 108 0.63 -9.12 33.51
N SER A 109 -0.12 -9.49 32.47
CA SER A 109 -1.33 -8.88 31.96
C SER A 109 -1.20 -7.39 31.57
N ARG A 110 -0.01 -6.78 31.62
CA ARG A 110 0.17 -5.34 31.40
C ARG A 110 0.37 -4.93 29.95
N MET A 111 0.59 -5.89 29.04
CA MET A 111 0.95 -5.62 27.65
C MET A 111 -0.26 -5.48 26.75
N THR A 112 -1.38 -6.10 27.09
CA THR A 112 -2.59 -6.07 26.25
C THR A 112 -3.78 -5.43 26.93
N ARG A 113 -4.65 -4.86 26.09
CA ARG A 113 -5.87 -4.20 26.54
C ARG A 113 -7.00 -4.53 25.61
N ARG A 114 -8.16 -4.86 26.19
CA ARG A 114 -9.41 -5.01 25.48
C ARG A 114 -9.84 -3.66 24.91
N GLU A 115 -10.38 -3.70 23.68
CA GLU A 115 -10.96 -2.53 23.02
C GLU A 115 -12.07 -1.91 23.86
N ARG A 116 -12.09 -0.57 23.93
CA ARG A 116 -13.16 0.22 24.53
C ARG A 116 -14.08 0.72 23.44
N ARG A 117 -15.38 0.47 23.56
CA ARG A 117 -16.43 0.96 22.65
C ARG A 117 -17.12 2.20 23.17
N SER A 118 -16.89 2.54 24.45
CA SER A 118 -17.39 3.72 25.11
C SER A 118 -16.37 4.30 26.10
N ALA A 119 -16.49 5.59 26.40
CA ALA A 119 -15.70 6.25 27.43
C ALA A 119 -15.94 5.65 28.84
N LYS A 120 -17.09 5.01 29.08
CA LYS A 120 -17.42 4.36 30.35
C LYS A 120 -16.76 2.99 30.53
N ASP A 121 -16.23 2.41 29.45
CA ASP A 121 -15.64 1.08 29.51
C ASP A 121 -14.36 1.12 30.34
N LYS A 122 -14.29 0.23 31.33
CA LYS A 122 -13.11 0.05 32.17
C LYS A 122 -11.95 -0.49 31.32
N ILE A 123 -10.75 -0.11 31.71
CA ILE A 123 -9.53 -0.71 31.15
C ILE A 123 -9.47 -2.16 31.64
N GLN A 124 -9.45 -3.10 30.71
CA GLN A 124 -9.34 -4.53 30.97
C GLN A 124 -8.27 -5.11 30.05
N GLU A 125 -7.60 -6.15 30.52
CA GLU A 125 -6.51 -6.84 29.82
C GLU A 125 -7.09 -8.04 29.06
N LEU A 126 -6.41 -8.53 28.02
CA LEU A 126 -6.84 -9.74 27.33
C LEU A 126 -6.23 -10.96 28.03
N GLN A 127 -7.06 -11.97 28.28
CA GLN A 127 -6.66 -13.19 28.98
C GLN A 127 -6.34 -14.30 27.98
N GLY A 128 -5.31 -15.09 28.29
CA GLY A 128 -4.80 -16.17 27.46
C GLY A 128 -3.84 -15.70 26.37
N PRO A 129 -3.53 -16.57 25.38
CA PRO A 129 -2.66 -16.20 24.28
C PRO A 129 -3.29 -15.10 23.43
N ILE A 130 -2.48 -14.11 23.08
CA ILE A 130 -2.92 -12.91 22.37
C ILE A 130 -3.06 -13.24 20.89
N MET A 131 -4.25 -13.71 20.52
CA MET A 131 -4.62 -14.05 19.15
C MET A 131 -6.04 -13.60 18.80
N ASP A 132 -6.27 -13.29 17.53
CA ASP A 132 -7.60 -13.03 16.98
C ASP A 132 -8.35 -14.35 16.71
N LYS A 133 -9.41 -14.58 17.50
CA LYS A 133 -10.25 -15.77 17.45
C LYS A 133 -11.10 -15.88 16.17
N SER A 134 -11.24 -14.79 15.42
CA SER A 134 -11.99 -14.77 14.15
C SER A 134 -11.14 -15.18 12.95
N CYS A 135 -9.82 -15.10 13.08
CA CYS A 135 -8.87 -15.48 12.04
C CYS A 135 -8.47 -16.96 12.19
N THR A 136 -8.36 -17.66 11.06
CA THR A 136 -8.07 -19.11 11.00
C THR A 136 -6.72 -19.43 10.36
N LYS A 137 -5.93 -18.40 10.04
CA LYS A 137 -4.67 -18.53 9.32
C LYS A 137 -3.57 -17.67 9.94
N VAL A 138 -2.33 -18.05 9.70
CA VAL A 138 -1.14 -17.33 10.17
C VAL A 138 -0.23 -17.00 8.98
N CYS A 139 0.28 -15.77 8.95
CA CYS A 139 1.18 -15.34 7.89
C CYS A 139 2.61 -15.86 8.09
N VAL A 140 3.35 -16.01 6.99
CA VAL A 140 4.75 -16.50 6.98
C VAL A 140 5.66 -15.73 7.94
N PRO A 141 5.61 -14.38 8.04
CA PRO A 141 6.46 -13.65 8.97
C PRO A 141 6.26 -14.09 10.43
N CYS A 142 5.00 -14.13 10.90
CA CYS A 142 4.70 -14.55 12.27
C CYS A 142 5.14 -15.99 12.53
N LEU A 143 4.94 -16.90 11.59
CA LEU A 143 5.39 -18.29 11.73
C LEU A 143 6.91 -18.41 11.80
N THR A 144 7.61 -17.60 11.02
CA THR A 144 9.07 -17.59 11.02
C THR A 144 9.62 -17.12 12.38
N ASP A 145 8.93 -16.20 13.03
CA ASP A 145 9.31 -15.68 14.34
C ASP A 145 8.91 -16.63 15.48
N LEU A 146 7.75 -17.28 15.38
CA LEU A 146 7.19 -18.14 16.45
C LEU A 146 7.69 -19.59 16.42
N ARG A 147 8.26 -20.06 15.30
CA ARG A 147 8.84 -21.41 15.18
C ARG A 147 10.33 -21.48 15.50
N ARG A 148 10.95 -20.39 15.97
CA ARG A 148 12.37 -20.44 16.35
C ARG A 148 12.53 -21.19 17.67
N ASP A 149 13.25 -22.30 17.59
CA ASP A 149 13.72 -23.14 18.71
C ASP A 149 14.62 -22.37 19.69
#